data_AF-A0A8T5GVG1-F1
#
_entry.id   AF-A0A8T5GVG1-F1
#
_cell.length_a   1.000
_cell.length_b   1.000
_cell.length_c   1.000
_cell.angle_alpha   90.00
_cell.angle_beta   90.00
_cell.angle_gamma   90.00
#
_symmetry.space_group_name_H-M   'P 1'
#
loop_
_entity.id
_entity.type
_entity.pdbx_description
1 polymer ?
#
loop_
_entity_poly.entity_id
_entity_poly.type
_entity_poly.pdbx_seq_one_letter_code
_entity_poly.pdbx_strand_id
1 'polypeptide(L)'
;MVPLLEEDMSMGLKSDLSEFWLNLSTDQEAAHPMVPKEMRLKLTPWNSAMSTAREATATYAANMGYDILRLHGTKASGTFDGEDVNGTAYFQKVSVQAPSVPWYWGVLHLDDGSYIDWFLPHLSFTVTARDNRPWKRRDFGHIGLSQGGLFHDGKHRRSEKFTHVTVEKVGSDRSEGKHGHSPGAPLPKFNIKMWNGRTVIELTVQAIERAHWTFNQPTRGGLTSHLTYNEYPLQLDKLRIIDEHGIRKETDYEWARGNAEHSWGLLH
;
A
#
# COMPACT_ATOMS: atom_id res chain seq x y z
N MET A 1 17.80 4.62 16.14
CA MET A 1 18.42 5.96 16.18
C MET A 1 17.98 6.58 17.50
N VAL A 2 18.87 7.19 18.29
CA VAL A 2 18.48 7.91 19.51
C VAL A 2 18.29 9.37 19.09
N PRO A 3 17.10 9.98 19.29
CA PRO A 3 16.91 11.39 18.96
C PRO A 3 17.89 12.23 19.80
N LEU A 4 18.57 13.17 19.14
CA LEU A 4 19.50 14.10 19.79
C LEU A 4 18.75 15.35 20.27
N LEU A 5 17.63 15.69 19.59
CA LEU A 5 16.74 16.81 19.89
C LEU A 5 15.28 16.32 19.98
N GLU A 6 14.43 17.06 20.70
CA GLU A 6 12.99 16.75 20.80
C GLU A 6 12.26 16.91 19.46
N GLU A 7 12.73 17.81 18.60
CA GLU A 7 12.23 18.02 17.25
C GLU A 7 12.66 16.94 16.23
N ASP A 8 13.53 16.00 16.61
CA ASP A 8 14.03 14.99 15.68
C ASP A 8 12.93 14.00 15.29
N MET A 9 12.63 13.96 13.99
CA MET A 9 11.88 12.85 13.40
C MET A 9 12.60 11.54 13.73
N SER A 10 11.90 10.68 14.46
CA SER A 10 12.54 9.53 15.07
C SER A 10 11.59 8.36 15.18
N MET A 11 12.16 7.17 15.09
CA MET A 11 11.43 5.93 15.34
C MET A 11 12.34 4.92 16.02
N GLY A 12 11.73 4.00 16.76
CA GLY A 12 12.45 2.94 17.43
C GLY A 12 11.53 1.79 17.82
N LEU A 13 12.16 0.68 18.16
CA LEU A 13 11.53 -0.47 18.80
C LEU A 13 11.94 -0.47 20.27
N LYS A 14 11.00 -0.66 21.19
CA LYS A 14 11.34 -0.84 22.60
C LYS A 14 12.27 -2.05 22.78
N SER A 15 13.12 -2.00 23.81
CA SER A 15 14.06 -3.09 24.12
C SER A 15 13.37 -4.42 24.45
N ASP A 16 12.14 -4.38 24.96
CA ASP A 16 11.29 -5.55 25.21
C ASP A 16 10.50 -6.03 23.97
N LEU A 17 10.71 -5.37 22.81
CA LEU A 17 10.06 -5.65 21.53
C LEU A 17 8.53 -5.51 21.55
N SER A 18 7.97 -4.85 22.56
CA SER A 18 6.51 -4.74 22.74
C SER A 18 5.84 -3.73 21.81
N GLU A 19 6.54 -2.68 21.41
CA GLU A 19 5.99 -1.64 20.53
C GLU A 19 7.08 -0.92 19.73
N PHE A 20 6.71 -0.50 18.51
CA PHE A 20 7.40 0.59 17.83
C PHE A 20 6.83 1.92 18.29
N TRP A 21 7.68 2.94 18.35
CA TRP A 21 7.28 4.32 18.52
C TRP A 21 7.77 5.14 17.35
N LEU A 22 7.02 6.19 17.01
CA LEU A 22 7.27 7.10 15.90
C LEU A 22 6.93 8.52 16.34
N ASN A 23 7.87 9.44 16.16
CA ASN A 23 7.68 10.88 16.33
C ASN A 23 7.98 11.55 14.98
N LEU A 24 7.00 12.28 14.46
CA LEU A 24 7.12 13.04 13.22
C LEU A 24 6.70 14.49 13.46
N SER A 25 7.32 15.39 12.73
CA SER A 25 6.95 16.80 12.63
C SER A 25 6.75 17.14 11.16
N THR A 26 5.76 18.00 10.89
CA THR A 26 5.51 18.51 9.53
C THR A 26 6.52 19.60 9.21
N ASP A 27 7.10 19.54 8.01
CA ASP A 27 7.99 20.57 7.50
C ASP A 27 7.29 21.95 7.49
N GLN A 28 8.01 23.00 7.89
CA GLN A 28 7.48 24.36 7.90
C GLN A 28 7.02 24.82 6.52
N GLU A 29 7.72 24.40 5.45
CA GLU A 29 7.35 24.75 4.08
C GLU A 29 6.10 23.99 3.60
N ALA A 30 5.79 22.85 4.21
CA ALA A 30 4.62 22.03 3.91
C ALA A 30 3.44 22.30 4.87
N ALA A 31 3.55 23.31 5.73
CA ALA A 31 2.55 23.61 6.75
C ALA A 31 1.21 24.00 6.10
N HIS A 32 0.16 23.25 6.45
CA HIS A 32 -1.20 23.51 6.02
C HIS A 32 -2.15 23.42 7.22
N PRO A 33 -3.20 24.27 7.35
CA PRO A 33 -4.11 24.25 8.50
C PRO A 33 -4.82 22.93 8.78
N MET A 34 -4.83 22.01 7.81
CA MET A 34 -5.44 20.67 7.91
C MET A 34 -4.42 19.54 8.08
N VAL A 35 -3.13 19.85 8.14
CA VAL A 35 -2.05 18.87 8.32
C VAL A 35 -1.53 19.01 9.74
N PRO A 36 -1.50 17.93 10.54
CA PRO A 36 -0.96 17.97 11.89
C PRO A 36 0.48 18.47 11.92
N LYS A 37 0.85 19.32 12.87
CA LYS A 37 2.23 19.78 13.02
C LYS A 37 3.11 18.73 13.71
N GLU A 38 2.56 18.06 14.70
CA GLU A 38 3.20 16.98 15.44
C GLU A 38 2.37 15.69 15.35
N MET A 39 3.06 14.57 15.13
CA MET A 39 2.45 13.24 15.11
C MET A 39 3.29 12.30 15.97
N ARG A 40 2.68 11.74 17.01
CA ARG A 40 3.31 10.78 17.91
C ARG A 40 2.50 9.50 17.90
N LEU A 41 3.07 8.40 17.44
CA LEU A 41 2.38 7.13 17.27
C LEU A 41 3.12 5.99 17.98
N LYS A 42 2.34 5.06 18.49
CA LYS A 42 2.80 3.77 19.02
C LYS A 42 2.14 2.66 18.20
N LEU A 43 2.96 1.71 17.76
CA LEU A 43 2.52 0.54 17.01
C LEU A 43 2.72 -0.69 17.87
N THR A 44 1.62 -1.36 18.22
CA THR A 44 1.63 -2.57 19.05
C THR A 44 1.20 -3.79 18.23
N PRO A 45 1.72 -5.00 18.55
CA PRO A 45 1.27 -6.21 17.89
C PRO A 45 -0.25 -6.38 17.98
N TRP A 46 -0.89 -6.73 16.86
CA TRP A 46 -2.32 -7.00 16.79
C TRP A 46 -2.60 -8.50 16.90
N ASN A 47 -2.00 -9.31 16.02
CA ASN A 47 -2.02 -10.76 16.12
C ASN A 47 -0.73 -11.35 15.53
N SER A 48 -0.46 -12.62 15.83
CA SER A 48 0.79 -13.27 15.42
C SER A 48 0.97 -13.36 13.91
N ALA A 49 -0.11 -13.50 13.14
CA ALA A 49 -0.02 -13.62 11.69
C ALA A 49 0.46 -12.29 11.06
N MET A 50 -0.07 -11.16 11.52
CA MET A 50 0.21 -9.84 10.96
C MET A 50 1.43 -9.15 11.58
N SER A 51 1.67 -9.35 12.87
CA SER A 51 2.68 -8.62 13.65
C SER A 51 3.97 -9.41 13.86
N THR A 52 4.22 -10.41 13.02
CA THR A 52 5.51 -11.12 12.95
C THR A 52 6.29 -10.60 11.76
N ALA A 53 7.56 -10.23 11.97
CA ALA A 53 8.43 -9.79 10.89
C ALA A 53 8.63 -10.92 9.87
N ARG A 54 8.40 -10.61 8.59
CA ARG A 54 8.56 -11.55 7.48
C ARG A 54 9.52 -10.97 6.45
N GLU A 55 10.53 -11.75 6.12
CA GLU A 55 11.37 -11.50 4.96
C GLU A 55 10.79 -12.23 3.74
N ALA A 56 10.85 -11.56 2.59
CA ALA A 56 10.58 -12.19 1.31
C ALA A 56 11.50 -11.59 0.24
N THR A 57 11.91 -12.46 -0.67
CA THR A 57 12.68 -12.09 -1.86
C THR A 57 11.90 -12.55 -3.07
N ALA A 58 11.86 -11.72 -4.11
CA ALA A 58 11.31 -12.09 -5.39
C ALA A 58 12.31 -11.75 -6.50
N THR A 59 12.51 -12.69 -7.42
CA THR A 59 13.32 -12.50 -8.62
C THR A 59 12.45 -12.79 -9.83
N TYR A 60 12.46 -11.86 -10.77
CA TYR A 60 11.74 -11.90 -12.04
C TYR A 60 12.72 -11.99 -13.20
N ALA A 61 12.21 -11.95 -14.43
CA ALA A 61 13.04 -11.93 -15.64
C ALA A 61 14.13 -10.85 -15.58
N ALA A 62 15.29 -11.12 -16.19
CA ALA A 62 16.45 -10.23 -16.24
C ALA A 62 17.05 -9.84 -14.86
N ASN A 63 16.93 -10.71 -13.84
CA ASN A 63 17.41 -10.47 -12.46
C ASN A 63 16.81 -9.21 -11.80
N MET A 64 15.64 -8.78 -12.26
CA MET A 64 14.86 -7.75 -11.58
C MET A 64 14.20 -8.36 -10.36
N GLY A 65 13.92 -7.58 -9.33
CA GLY A 65 13.41 -8.15 -8.10
C GLY A 65 13.34 -7.17 -6.95
N TYR A 66 12.99 -7.69 -5.79
CA TYR A 66 13.07 -6.95 -4.53
C TYR A 66 13.37 -7.88 -3.37
N ASP A 67 13.93 -7.28 -2.32
CA ASP A 67 13.96 -7.82 -0.97
C ASP A 67 13.07 -6.97 -0.08
N ILE A 68 12.21 -7.62 0.71
CA ILE A 68 11.30 -6.94 1.63
C ILE A 68 11.36 -7.55 3.02
N LEU A 69 11.47 -6.69 4.03
CA LEU A 69 11.17 -7.01 5.43
C LEU A 69 9.88 -6.29 5.80
N ARG A 70 8.87 -7.02 6.29
CA ARG A 70 7.55 -6.44 6.56
C ARG A 70 6.87 -6.95 7.81
N LEU A 71 6.06 -6.08 8.39
CA LEU A 71 4.96 -6.37 9.32
C LEU A 71 3.68 -6.05 8.57
N HIS A 72 2.82 -7.04 8.38
CA HIS A 72 1.57 -6.86 7.63
C HIS A 72 0.59 -5.96 8.36
N GLY A 73 0.59 -5.98 9.70
CA GLY A 73 -0.34 -5.18 10.50
C GLY A 73 0.05 -5.08 11.96
N THR A 74 -0.24 -3.92 12.53
CA THR A 74 -0.12 -3.54 13.95
C THR A 74 -1.31 -2.67 14.31
N LYS A 75 -1.66 -2.61 15.60
CA LYS A 75 -2.55 -1.56 16.10
C LYS A 75 -1.75 -0.28 16.24
N ALA A 76 -2.32 0.84 15.82
CA ALA A 76 -1.71 2.16 15.94
C ALA A 76 -2.54 3.03 16.88
N SER A 77 -1.90 3.70 17.82
CA SER A 77 -2.52 4.66 18.73
C SER A 77 -1.55 5.81 18.99
N GLY A 78 -2.06 7.01 19.22
CA GLY A 78 -1.21 8.15 19.53
C GLY A 78 -1.94 9.47 19.46
N THR A 79 -1.21 10.53 19.13
CA THR A 79 -1.75 11.89 19.08
C THR A 79 -1.28 12.65 17.85
N PHE A 80 -2.20 13.40 17.23
CA PHE A 80 -1.92 14.41 16.21
C PHE A 80 -2.24 15.79 16.79
N ASP A 81 -1.25 16.66 16.93
CA ASP A 81 -1.39 17.97 17.63
C ASP A 81 -2.08 17.88 19.01
N GLY A 82 -1.84 16.77 19.72
CA GLY A 82 -2.44 16.49 21.02
C GLY A 82 -3.82 15.84 20.98
N GLU A 83 -4.44 15.70 19.81
CA GLU A 83 -5.72 14.99 19.65
C GLU A 83 -5.49 13.49 19.48
N ASP A 84 -6.22 12.68 20.26
CA ASP A 84 -6.10 11.23 20.24
C ASP A 84 -6.52 10.62 18.90
N VAL A 85 -5.68 9.75 18.36
CA VAL A 85 -5.92 9.00 17.14
C VAL A 85 -5.70 7.51 17.34
N ASN A 86 -6.51 6.70 16.66
CA ASN A 86 -6.42 5.25 16.67
C ASN A 86 -6.57 4.70 15.24
N GLY A 87 -5.95 3.56 14.99
CA GLY A 87 -6.04 2.88 13.71
C GLY A 87 -5.14 1.66 13.63
N THR A 88 -4.62 1.43 12.43
CA THR A 88 -3.75 0.30 12.11
C THR A 88 -2.59 0.79 11.26
N ALA A 89 -1.44 0.15 11.38
CA ALA A 89 -0.30 0.42 10.51
C ALA A 89 0.32 -0.88 10.00
N TYR A 90 0.89 -0.82 8.80
CA TYR A 90 1.85 -1.80 8.31
C TYR A 90 3.24 -1.17 8.30
N PHE A 91 4.28 -1.99 8.36
CA PHE A 91 5.66 -1.51 8.28
C PHE A 91 6.41 -2.30 7.21
N GLN A 92 7.16 -1.61 6.36
CA GLN A 92 7.92 -2.23 5.28
C GLN A 92 9.27 -1.55 5.12
N LYS A 93 10.30 -2.38 4.92
CA LYS A 93 11.59 -1.96 4.37
C LYS A 93 11.77 -2.71 3.06
N VAL A 94 11.85 -1.97 1.96
CA VAL A 94 11.94 -2.53 0.61
C VAL A 94 13.26 -2.09 -0.02
N SER A 95 13.98 -3.06 -0.58
CA SER A 95 15.11 -2.83 -1.48
C SER A 95 14.72 -3.33 -2.87
N VAL A 96 14.66 -2.43 -3.85
CA VAL A 96 14.36 -2.79 -5.25
C VAL A 96 15.64 -2.99 -6.04
N GLN A 97 15.68 -4.01 -6.88
CA GLN A 97 16.77 -4.25 -7.83
C GLN A 97 16.45 -3.51 -9.13
N ALA A 98 17.37 -2.66 -9.60
CA ALA A 98 17.21 -1.98 -10.87
C ALA A 98 17.59 -2.91 -12.05
N PRO A 99 16.82 -2.94 -13.16
CA PRO A 99 15.65 -2.11 -13.39
C PRO A 99 14.38 -2.58 -12.66
N SER A 100 13.57 -1.66 -12.14
CA SER A 100 12.27 -1.99 -11.52
C SER A 100 11.14 -1.88 -12.54
N VAL A 101 10.31 -2.93 -12.63
CA VAL A 101 9.08 -2.91 -13.44
C VAL A 101 7.94 -2.21 -12.71
N PRO A 102 6.91 -1.70 -13.41
CA PRO A 102 5.66 -1.26 -12.80
C PRO A 102 5.00 -2.33 -11.92
N TRP A 103 4.28 -1.93 -10.88
CA TRP A 103 3.49 -2.85 -10.06
C TRP A 103 2.15 -2.26 -9.63
N TYR A 104 1.21 -3.16 -9.40
CA TYR A 104 0.10 -2.93 -8.48
C TYR A 104 0.41 -3.63 -7.18
N TRP A 105 0.22 -2.92 -6.07
CA TRP A 105 0.20 -3.52 -4.75
C TRP A 105 -0.98 -2.96 -3.96
N GLY A 106 -1.43 -3.66 -2.94
CA GLY A 106 -2.34 -3.05 -1.99
C GLY A 106 -2.67 -3.99 -0.86
N VAL A 107 -3.24 -3.39 0.18
CA VAL A 107 -3.57 -4.06 1.43
C VAL A 107 -4.91 -3.59 1.96
N LEU A 108 -5.55 -4.45 2.74
CA LEU A 108 -6.68 -4.10 3.60
C LEU A 108 -6.52 -4.75 4.97
N HIS A 109 -6.73 -3.96 6.02
CA HIS A 109 -7.03 -4.44 7.37
C HIS A 109 -8.55 -4.43 7.59
N LEU A 110 -9.06 -5.52 8.18
CA LEU A 110 -10.47 -5.65 8.57
C LEU A 110 -10.57 -5.65 10.11
N ASP A 111 -11.69 -5.20 10.65
CA ASP A 111 -11.91 -5.01 12.10
C ASP A 111 -11.73 -6.29 12.93
N ASP A 112 -12.02 -7.45 12.36
CA ASP A 112 -11.84 -8.76 12.99
C ASP A 112 -10.37 -9.23 13.10
N GLY A 113 -9.41 -8.40 12.64
CA GLY A 113 -7.99 -8.73 12.62
C GLY A 113 -7.55 -9.52 11.39
N SER A 114 -8.40 -9.61 10.36
CA SER A 114 -8.02 -10.14 9.06
C SER A 114 -7.23 -9.14 8.23
N TYR A 115 -6.39 -9.67 7.34
CA TYR A 115 -5.56 -8.89 6.41
C TYR A 115 -5.59 -9.49 5.02
N ILE A 116 -5.73 -8.65 4.01
CA ILE A 116 -5.72 -9.02 2.60
C ILE A 116 -4.57 -8.23 1.94
N ASP A 117 -3.67 -8.89 1.22
CA ASP A 117 -2.73 -8.24 0.29
C ASP A 117 -2.86 -8.78 -1.13
N TRP A 118 -2.53 -7.92 -2.10
CA TRP A 118 -2.35 -8.30 -3.49
C TRP A 118 -1.11 -7.63 -4.04
N PHE A 119 -0.41 -8.34 -4.92
CA PHE A 119 0.77 -7.87 -5.62
C PHE A 119 0.79 -8.40 -7.05
N LEU A 120 0.95 -7.49 -8.00
CA LEU A 120 0.97 -7.77 -9.43
C LEU A 120 2.00 -6.86 -10.12
N PRO A 121 3.28 -7.26 -10.19
CA PRO A 121 4.24 -6.61 -11.06
C PRO A 121 3.81 -6.86 -12.51
N HIS A 122 3.85 -5.84 -13.35
CA HIS A 122 3.27 -5.90 -14.68
C HIS A 122 4.07 -5.17 -15.74
N LEU A 123 3.87 -5.62 -16.98
CA LEU A 123 4.24 -4.86 -18.17
C LEU A 123 2.99 -4.24 -18.76
N SER A 124 3.05 -2.94 -19.05
CA SER A 124 1.97 -2.21 -19.70
C SER A 124 2.53 -1.07 -20.54
N PHE A 125 1.68 -0.46 -21.37
CA PHE A 125 2.07 0.71 -22.17
C PHE A 125 2.42 1.94 -21.32
N THR A 126 2.14 1.91 -20.01
CA THR A 126 2.49 2.99 -19.07
C THR A 126 3.96 3.01 -18.70
N VAL A 127 4.74 1.97 -19.06
CA VAL A 127 6.21 1.90 -18.90
C VAL A 127 6.93 3.11 -19.53
N THR A 128 6.37 3.68 -20.60
CA THR A 128 6.95 4.88 -21.27
C THR A 128 6.33 6.20 -20.81
N ALA A 129 5.33 6.16 -19.91
CA ALA A 129 4.70 7.35 -19.41
C ALA A 129 5.62 8.12 -18.47
N ARG A 130 5.67 9.44 -18.63
CA ARG A 130 6.42 10.38 -17.78
C ARG A 130 5.52 11.35 -17.01
N ASP A 131 4.21 11.18 -17.14
CA ASP A 131 3.21 11.96 -16.40
C ASP A 131 2.94 11.34 -15.03
N ASN A 132 2.42 12.16 -14.12
CA ASN A 132 2.03 11.76 -12.77
C ASN A 132 0.51 11.84 -12.53
N ARG A 133 -0.32 11.60 -13.56
CA ARG A 133 -1.78 11.65 -13.40
C ARG A 133 -2.28 10.47 -12.53
N PRO A 134 -3.25 10.68 -11.61
CA PRO A 134 -3.80 9.62 -10.76
C PRO A 134 -4.34 8.41 -11.55
N TRP A 135 -5.04 8.69 -12.64
CA TRP A 135 -5.56 7.70 -13.57
C TRP A 135 -5.40 8.18 -15.01
N LYS A 136 -5.15 7.25 -15.93
CA LYS A 136 -5.11 7.51 -17.36
C LYS A 136 -5.76 6.37 -18.15
N ARG A 137 -6.33 6.70 -19.31
CA ARG A 137 -6.91 5.70 -20.23
C ARG A 137 -5.95 4.58 -20.61
N ARG A 138 -4.64 4.86 -20.62
CA ARG A 138 -3.56 3.89 -20.90
C ARG A 138 -3.27 2.92 -19.75
N ASP A 139 -3.85 3.11 -18.58
CA ASP A 139 -3.77 2.14 -17.47
C ASP A 139 -4.56 0.86 -17.78
N PHE A 140 -5.36 0.85 -18.84
CA PHE A 140 -6.05 -0.35 -19.34
C PHE A 140 -5.07 -1.30 -20.03
N GLY A 141 -5.14 -2.58 -19.67
CA GLY A 141 -4.34 -3.64 -20.27
C GLY A 141 -2.93 -3.72 -19.72
N HIS A 142 -2.63 -4.82 -19.05
CA HIS A 142 -1.31 -5.14 -18.54
C HIS A 142 -1.11 -6.66 -18.57
N ILE A 143 0.14 -7.09 -18.60
CA ILE A 143 0.53 -8.50 -18.50
C ILE A 143 1.24 -8.67 -17.17
N GLY A 144 0.66 -9.47 -16.27
CA GLY A 144 1.28 -9.81 -15.00
C GLY A 144 2.56 -10.62 -15.20
N LEU A 145 3.66 -10.19 -14.59
CA LEU A 145 4.94 -10.89 -14.58
C LEU A 145 5.02 -11.96 -13.49
N SER A 146 4.32 -11.71 -12.38
CA SER A 146 4.04 -12.67 -11.33
C SER A 146 2.71 -12.31 -10.65
N GLN A 147 2.15 -13.23 -9.87
CA GLN A 147 0.91 -13.01 -9.13
C GLN A 147 1.14 -13.45 -7.69
N GLY A 148 0.81 -12.59 -6.74
CA GLY A 148 0.90 -12.90 -5.33
C GLY A 148 -0.26 -12.26 -4.58
N GLY A 149 -0.96 -13.06 -3.79
CA GLY A 149 -1.91 -12.55 -2.81
C GLY A 149 -1.78 -13.31 -1.50
N LEU A 150 -2.17 -12.65 -0.42
CA LEU A 150 -2.17 -13.20 0.93
C LEU A 150 -3.48 -12.84 1.62
N PHE A 151 -4.04 -13.81 2.34
CA PHE A 151 -5.12 -13.57 3.27
C PHE A 151 -4.76 -14.16 4.62
N HIS A 152 -4.63 -13.31 5.63
CA HIS A 152 -4.67 -13.73 7.02
C HIS A 152 -6.13 -13.64 7.47
N ASP A 153 -6.74 -14.79 7.73
CA ASP A 153 -8.10 -14.89 8.23
C ASP A 153 -8.07 -14.81 9.76
N GLY A 154 -8.35 -13.63 10.31
CA GLY A 154 -8.34 -13.38 11.74
C GLY A 154 -9.40 -14.23 12.46
N LYS A 155 -10.61 -14.30 11.88
CA LYS A 155 -11.75 -15.05 12.40
C LYS A 155 -11.47 -16.55 12.53
N HIS A 156 -10.89 -17.17 11.50
CA HIS A 156 -10.61 -18.61 11.49
C HIS A 156 -9.15 -18.97 11.82
N ARG A 157 -8.31 -17.98 12.15
CA ARG A 157 -6.90 -18.13 12.56
C ARG A 157 -6.07 -18.95 11.56
N ARG A 158 -6.22 -18.66 10.27
CA ARG A 158 -5.48 -19.31 9.18
C ARG A 158 -4.87 -18.29 8.24
N SER A 159 -3.95 -18.74 7.41
CA SER A 159 -3.31 -17.90 6.39
C SER A 159 -3.30 -18.62 5.05
N GLU A 160 -3.63 -17.89 4.00
CA GLU A 160 -3.74 -18.43 2.66
C GLU A 160 -2.97 -17.58 1.67
N LYS A 161 -2.24 -18.26 0.77
CA LYS A 161 -1.61 -17.61 -0.38
C LYS A 161 -2.45 -17.85 -1.61
N PHE A 162 -2.50 -16.85 -2.48
CA PHE A 162 -3.16 -16.93 -3.78
C PHE A 162 -2.10 -16.96 -4.88
N THR A 163 -2.28 -17.91 -5.81
CA THR A 163 -1.41 -18.06 -6.99
C THR A 163 -1.98 -17.35 -8.21
N HIS A 164 -3.25 -16.94 -8.17
CA HIS A 164 -3.90 -16.18 -9.22
C HIS A 164 -4.44 -14.87 -8.66
N VAL A 165 -4.07 -13.78 -9.31
CA VAL A 165 -4.47 -12.41 -8.95
C VAL A 165 -4.73 -11.63 -10.23
N THR A 166 -5.89 -10.99 -10.32
CA THR A 166 -6.20 -10.02 -11.37
C THR A 166 -6.50 -8.68 -10.72
N VAL A 167 -5.92 -7.61 -11.26
CA VAL A 167 -6.16 -6.23 -10.81
C VAL A 167 -6.61 -5.43 -12.03
N GLU A 168 -7.80 -4.85 -12.00
CA GLU A 168 -8.25 -3.91 -13.01
C GLU A 168 -8.31 -2.50 -12.40
N LYS A 169 -7.63 -1.53 -13.03
CA LYS A 169 -7.66 -0.13 -12.61
C LYS A 169 -8.55 0.68 -13.58
N VAL A 170 -9.64 1.22 -13.06
CA VAL A 170 -10.59 2.05 -13.81
C VAL A 170 -10.69 3.46 -13.20
N GLY A 171 -11.15 4.43 -13.99
CA GLY A 171 -11.46 5.76 -13.48
C GLY A 171 -12.74 5.71 -12.64
N SER A 172 -12.82 6.54 -11.62
CA SER A 172 -14.01 6.69 -10.79
C SER A 172 -14.68 8.05 -10.94
N ASP A 173 -15.85 8.21 -10.34
CA ASP A 173 -16.55 9.49 -10.22
C ASP A 173 -15.92 10.41 -9.16
N ARG A 174 -14.94 9.91 -8.37
CA ARG A 174 -14.17 10.75 -7.47
C ARG A 174 -13.01 11.40 -8.21
N SER A 175 -12.68 12.61 -7.80
CA SER A 175 -11.55 13.35 -8.33
C SER A 175 -10.64 13.84 -7.22
N GLU A 176 -9.36 13.99 -7.56
CA GLU A 176 -8.34 14.57 -6.68
C GLU A 176 -8.76 15.98 -6.25
N GLY A 177 -8.61 16.25 -4.95
CA GLY A 177 -9.03 17.51 -4.36
C GLY A 177 -8.27 18.73 -4.90
N LYS A 178 -8.78 19.94 -4.61
CA LYS A 178 -8.11 21.20 -4.98
C LYS A 178 -6.69 21.34 -4.42
N HIS A 179 -6.41 20.63 -3.32
CA HIS A 179 -5.12 20.60 -2.65
C HIS A 179 -4.14 19.60 -3.27
N GLY A 180 -4.60 18.68 -4.12
CA GLY A 180 -3.76 17.67 -4.74
C GLY A 180 -2.96 18.20 -5.94
N HIS A 181 -2.09 17.36 -6.48
CA HIS A 181 -1.19 17.76 -7.57
C HIS A 181 -1.91 17.88 -8.92
N SER A 182 -3.00 17.12 -9.14
CA SER A 182 -3.81 17.22 -10.36
C SER A 182 -5.29 17.44 -10.03
N PRO A 183 -5.66 18.62 -9.51
CA PRO A 183 -7.03 18.92 -9.11
C PRO A 183 -8.08 18.59 -10.17
N GLY A 184 -9.13 17.88 -9.77
CA GLY A 184 -10.21 17.47 -10.66
C GLY A 184 -9.92 16.24 -11.52
N ALA A 185 -8.68 15.73 -11.54
CA ALA A 185 -8.36 14.48 -12.22
C ALA A 185 -9.06 13.30 -11.53
N PRO A 186 -9.61 12.33 -12.29
CA PRO A 186 -10.31 11.19 -11.70
C PRO A 186 -9.36 10.33 -10.88
N LEU A 187 -9.77 9.98 -9.67
CA LEU A 187 -9.11 9.01 -8.82
C LEU A 187 -9.44 7.59 -9.29
N PRO A 188 -8.54 6.61 -9.10
CA PRO A 188 -8.78 5.26 -9.55
C PRO A 188 -9.71 4.45 -8.64
N LYS A 189 -10.42 3.52 -9.25
CA LYS A 189 -11.06 2.38 -8.61
C LYS A 189 -10.33 1.12 -9.05
N PHE A 190 -10.13 0.19 -8.13
CA PHE A 190 -9.48 -1.09 -8.39
C PHE A 190 -10.48 -2.22 -8.18
N ASN A 191 -10.63 -3.08 -9.19
CA ASN A 191 -11.33 -4.37 -9.07
C ASN A 191 -10.26 -5.46 -8.95
N ILE A 192 -10.21 -6.13 -7.80
CA ILE A 192 -9.25 -7.20 -7.55
C ILE A 192 -10.00 -8.52 -7.39
N LYS A 193 -9.45 -9.57 -7.98
CA LYS A 193 -9.88 -10.94 -7.74
C LYS A 193 -8.66 -11.80 -7.48
N MET A 194 -8.71 -12.57 -6.39
CA MET A 194 -7.67 -13.50 -5.99
C MET A 194 -8.28 -14.86 -5.72
N TRP A 195 -7.63 -15.94 -6.15
CA TRP A 195 -8.14 -17.28 -5.88
C TRP A 195 -7.05 -18.35 -5.84
N ASN A 196 -7.37 -19.40 -5.10
CA ASN A 196 -6.65 -20.67 -5.07
C ASN A 196 -7.70 -21.81 -5.12
N GLY A 197 -7.30 -23.05 -4.83
CA GLY A 197 -8.22 -24.20 -4.86
C GLY A 197 -9.28 -24.22 -3.76
N ARG A 198 -9.20 -23.36 -2.75
CA ARG A 198 -10.05 -23.34 -1.55
C ARG A 198 -10.86 -22.05 -1.42
N THR A 199 -10.23 -20.91 -1.66
CA THR A 199 -10.76 -19.59 -1.34
C THR A 199 -10.73 -18.69 -2.56
N VAL A 200 -11.78 -17.89 -2.72
CA VAL A 200 -11.89 -16.81 -3.71
C VAL A 200 -12.18 -15.51 -2.97
N ILE A 201 -11.39 -14.47 -3.24
CA ILE A 201 -11.61 -13.12 -2.74
C ILE A 201 -11.86 -12.18 -3.93
N GLU A 202 -13.01 -11.51 -3.93
CA GLU A 202 -13.35 -10.45 -4.87
C GLU A 202 -13.50 -9.15 -4.09
N LEU A 203 -12.76 -8.10 -4.46
CA LEU A 203 -12.88 -6.78 -3.84
C LEU A 203 -12.94 -5.66 -4.88
N THR A 204 -13.69 -4.62 -4.54
CA THR A 204 -13.68 -3.34 -5.25
C THR A 204 -13.32 -2.26 -4.25
N VAL A 205 -12.23 -1.55 -4.51
CA VAL A 205 -11.72 -0.49 -3.63
C VAL A 205 -11.55 0.80 -4.42
N GLN A 206 -12.00 1.90 -3.83
CA GLN A 206 -12.01 3.23 -4.41
C GLN A 206 -10.93 4.09 -3.73
N ALA A 207 -10.05 4.71 -4.50
CA ALA A 207 -9.14 5.70 -3.96
C ALA A 207 -9.93 6.93 -3.47
N ILE A 208 -9.64 7.40 -2.26
CA ILE A 208 -10.28 8.59 -1.68
C ILE A 208 -9.42 9.84 -1.80
N GLU A 209 -8.11 9.66 -1.86
CA GLU A 209 -7.11 10.70 -2.09
C GLU A 209 -5.86 10.05 -2.69
N ARG A 210 -4.78 10.81 -2.90
CA ARG A 210 -3.53 10.30 -3.45
C ARG A 210 -2.30 10.97 -2.85
N ALA A 211 -1.26 10.17 -2.60
CA ALA A 211 0.10 10.63 -2.48
C ALA A 211 0.91 10.17 -3.70
N HIS A 212 1.88 10.97 -4.15
CA HIS A 212 2.65 10.65 -5.35
C HIS A 212 4.11 11.08 -5.23
N TRP A 213 4.97 10.33 -5.91
CA TRP A 213 6.40 10.59 -6.00
C TRP A 213 6.85 10.35 -7.44
N THR A 214 7.78 11.17 -7.90
CA THR A 214 8.42 11.01 -9.20
C THR A 214 9.92 10.99 -9.02
N PHE A 215 10.56 9.92 -9.48
CA PHE A 215 12.00 9.77 -9.49
C PHE A 215 12.46 10.03 -10.92
N ASN A 216 13.32 11.04 -11.11
CA ASN A 216 13.90 11.39 -12.38
C ASN A 216 15.42 11.42 -12.23
N GLN A 217 16.10 10.42 -12.77
CA GLN A 217 17.56 10.34 -12.72
C GLN A 217 18.15 10.39 -14.13
N PRO A 218 19.01 11.38 -14.43
CA PRO A 218 19.76 11.39 -15.69
C PRO A 218 20.67 10.15 -15.76
N THR A 219 20.62 9.41 -16.86
CA THR A 219 21.53 8.30 -17.12
C THR A 219 22.59 8.70 -18.14
N ARG A 220 23.69 7.95 -18.21
CA ARG A 220 24.68 8.11 -19.28
C ARG A 220 24.00 7.92 -20.64
N GLY A 221 24.25 8.84 -21.59
CA GLY A 221 23.68 8.79 -22.95
C GLY A 221 22.42 9.62 -23.18
N GLY A 222 22.02 10.50 -22.24
CA GLY A 222 20.91 11.44 -22.43
C GLY A 222 19.51 10.82 -22.26
N LEU A 223 19.43 9.57 -21.82
CA LEU A 223 18.20 8.95 -21.37
C LEU A 223 17.90 9.39 -19.92
N THR A 224 16.62 9.36 -19.54
CA THR A 224 16.16 9.68 -18.18
C THR A 224 15.48 8.44 -17.63
N SER A 225 16.05 7.91 -16.54
CA SER A 225 15.41 6.93 -15.67
C SER A 225 14.24 7.64 -14.99
N HIS A 226 13.02 7.14 -15.20
CA HIS A 226 11.80 7.76 -14.70
C HIS A 226 10.92 6.72 -14.04
N LEU A 227 10.56 6.93 -12.78
CA LEU A 227 9.55 6.16 -12.08
C LEU A 227 8.53 7.12 -11.46
N THR A 228 7.26 6.91 -11.74
CA THR A 228 6.18 7.49 -10.95
C THR A 228 5.63 6.43 -10.02
N TYR A 229 5.49 6.78 -8.75
CA TYR A 229 4.95 5.93 -7.71
C TYR A 229 3.78 6.66 -7.05
N ASN A 230 2.63 5.99 -6.90
CA ASN A 230 1.44 6.58 -6.30
C ASN A 230 0.90 5.65 -5.24
N GLU A 231 0.45 6.25 -4.16
CA GLU A 231 -0.30 5.61 -3.10
C GLU A 231 -1.71 6.19 -3.02
N TYR A 232 -2.67 5.32 -2.73
CA TYR A 232 -4.08 5.62 -2.74
C TYR A 232 -4.70 5.08 -1.45
N PRO A 233 -4.96 5.93 -0.46
CA PRO A 233 -5.84 5.57 0.64
C PRO A 233 -7.19 5.08 0.09
N LEU A 234 -7.67 3.96 0.60
CA LEU A 234 -8.80 3.23 0.03
C LEU A 234 -10.06 3.34 0.88
N GLN A 235 -11.19 3.38 0.18
CA GLN A 235 -12.50 3.00 0.70
C GLN A 235 -12.92 1.68 0.05
N LEU A 236 -13.39 0.74 0.87
CA LEU A 236 -13.97 -0.52 0.39
C LEU A 236 -15.40 -0.29 -0.12
N ASP A 237 -15.65 -0.58 -1.39
CA ASP A 237 -16.98 -0.55 -1.99
C ASP A 237 -17.66 -1.93 -1.95
N LYS A 238 -16.89 -3.01 -2.14
CA LYS A 238 -17.39 -4.39 -2.19
C LYS A 238 -16.32 -5.35 -1.71
N LEU A 239 -16.71 -6.35 -0.92
CA LEU A 239 -15.88 -7.48 -0.56
C LEU A 239 -16.70 -8.77 -0.65
N ARG A 240 -16.11 -9.82 -1.18
CA ARG A 240 -16.63 -11.19 -1.09
C ARG A 240 -15.48 -12.14 -0.84
N ILE A 241 -15.47 -12.77 0.33
CA ILE A 241 -14.58 -13.88 0.65
C ILE A 241 -15.44 -15.14 0.62
N ILE A 242 -15.11 -16.06 -0.29
CA ILE A 242 -15.82 -17.30 -0.52
C ILE A 242 -14.86 -18.43 -0.18
N ASP A 243 -15.17 -19.18 0.86
CA ASP A 243 -14.39 -20.32 1.32
C ASP A 243 -15.31 -21.44 1.85
N GLU A 244 -14.76 -22.48 2.48
CA GLU A 244 -15.57 -23.58 3.01
C GLU A 244 -16.44 -23.20 4.22
N HIS A 245 -16.21 -22.04 4.83
CA HIS A 245 -17.02 -21.50 5.92
C HIS A 245 -18.19 -20.64 5.39
N GLY A 246 -18.28 -20.44 4.08
CA GLY A 246 -19.37 -19.75 3.41
C GLY A 246 -18.91 -18.48 2.69
N ILE A 247 -19.79 -17.48 2.68
CA ILE A 247 -19.54 -16.20 2.00
C ILE A 247 -19.56 -15.09 3.06
N ARG A 248 -18.44 -14.36 3.19
CA ARG A 248 -18.34 -13.11 3.94
C ARG A 248 -18.33 -11.92 2.98
N LYS A 249 -19.01 -10.84 3.35
CA LYS A 249 -19.17 -9.61 2.58
C LYS A 249 -18.65 -8.39 3.33
N GLU A 250 -18.57 -7.24 2.67
CA GLU A 250 -18.19 -5.98 3.29
C GLU A 250 -19.05 -5.62 4.51
N THR A 251 -20.34 -5.98 4.50
CA THR A 251 -21.27 -5.71 5.61
C THR A 251 -21.03 -6.57 6.85
N ASP A 252 -20.18 -7.60 6.76
CA ASP A 252 -19.83 -8.45 7.91
C ASP A 252 -18.68 -7.87 8.75
N TYR A 253 -18.16 -6.70 8.37
CA TYR A 253 -17.03 -6.02 8.99
C TYR A 253 -17.45 -4.60 9.40
N GLU A 254 -17.12 -4.17 10.62
CA GLU A 254 -17.42 -2.79 11.06
C GLU A 254 -16.63 -1.77 10.25
N TRP A 255 -15.41 -2.13 9.84
CA TRP A 255 -14.58 -1.31 8.98
C TRP A 255 -13.57 -2.15 8.20
N ALA A 256 -13.19 -1.60 7.05
CA ALA A 256 -12.07 -2.06 6.24
C ALA A 256 -11.25 -0.85 5.78
N ARG A 257 -9.95 -0.85 6.04
CA ARG A 257 -9.06 0.28 5.73
C ARG A 257 -7.79 -0.23 5.08
N GLY A 258 -7.24 0.55 4.15
CA GLY A 258 -5.99 0.17 3.51
C GLY A 258 -5.51 1.16 2.47
N ASN A 259 -4.51 0.73 1.72
CA ASN A 259 -3.80 1.52 0.73
C ASN A 259 -3.60 0.65 -0.53
N ALA A 260 -3.61 1.26 -1.71
CA ALA A 260 -3.15 0.64 -2.94
C ALA A 260 -2.03 1.48 -3.54
N GLU A 261 -1.14 0.80 -4.25
CA GLU A 261 -0.08 1.40 -5.02
C GLU A 261 -0.27 1.12 -6.50
N HIS A 262 0.11 2.11 -7.31
CA HIS A 262 0.42 1.88 -8.71
C HIS A 262 1.66 2.66 -9.10
N SER A 263 2.69 1.94 -9.52
CA SER A 263 3.89 2.51 -10.12
C SER A 263 3.88 2.35 -11.64
N TRP A 264 4.54 3.25 -12.35
CA TRP A 264 4.85 3.12 -13.77
C TRP A 264 6.14 3.86 -14.12
N GLY A 265 6.66 3.60 -15.32
CA GLY A 265 8.00 4.01 -15.72
C GLY A 265 9.02 2.88 -15.55
N LEU A 266 10.29 3.22 -15.69
CA LEU A 266 11.44 2.34 -15.45
C LEU A 266 12.48 3.11 -14.64
N LEU A 267 12.81 2.55 -13.48
CA LEU A 267 13.99 2.94 -12.73
C LEU A 267 15.17 2.11 -13.26
N HIS A 268 16.08 2.71 -14.03
CA HIS A 268 17.37 2.15 -14.44
C HIS A 268 18.48 2.44 -13.41
#